data_AF-A0A2W5TDT3-F1
#
_entry.id   AF-A0A2W5TDT3-F1
#
_cell.length_a   1.000
_cell.length_b   1.000
_cell.length_c   1.000
_cell.angle_alpha   90.00
_cell.angle_beta   90.00
_cell.angle_gamma   90.00
#
_symmetry.space_group_name_H-M   'P 1'
#
loop_
_entity.id
_entity.type
_entity.pdbx_description
1 polymer ?
#
loop_
_entity_poly.entity_id
_entity_poly.type
_entity_poly.pdbx_seq_one_letter_code
_entity_poly.pdbx_strand_id
1 'polypeptide(L)' 'MVDDVDEAIANIACIFHWPPSAYDDMDITELSKWHHHALKRHQTTV' A
#
# COMPACT_ATOMS: atom_id res chain seq x y z
N MET A 1 -7.02 10.29 12.89
CA MET A 1 -7.41 9.17 12.00
C MET A 1 -7.21 9.58 10.54
N VAL A 2 -6.10 10.28 10.23
CA VAL A 2 -5.66 10.53 8.83
C VAL A 2 -4.43 9.69 8.52
N ASP A 3 -4.08 8.79 9.45
CA ASP A 3 -2.84 8.05 9.54
C ASP A 3 -2.91 6.72 8.76
N ASP A 4 -4.13 6.18 8.55
CA ASP A 4 -4.34 4.88 7.88
C ASP A 4 -4.01 4.88 6.38
N VAL A 5 -4.26 6.00 5.69
CA VAL A 5 -3.99 6.11 4.24
C VAL A 5 -2.49 6.26 3.99
N ASP A 6 -1.81 7.06 4.81
CA ASP A 6 -0.37 7.28 4.72
C ASP A 6 0.39 5.99 5.04
N GLU A 7 -0.04 5.25 6.06
CA GLU A 7 0.51 3.93 6.39
C GLU A 7 0.26 2.88 5.29
N ALA A 8 -0.90 2.96 4.63
CA ALA A 8 -1.17 2.12 3.46
C ALA A 8 -0.21 2.42 2.30
N ILE A 9 -0.01 3.69 1.98
CA ILE A 9 0.92 4.15 0.94
C ILE A 9 2.35 3.73 1.29
N ALA A 10 2.80 3.96 2.53
CA ALA A 10 4.13 3.60 3.01
C ALA A 10 4.40 2.09 2.91
N ASN A 11 3.44 1.24 3.31
CA ASN A 11 3.56 -0.21 3.17
C ASN A 11 3.65 -0.65 1.71
N ILE A 12 2.82 -0.09 0.83
CA ILE A 12 2.85 -0.40 -0.59
C ILE A 12 4.18 0.06 -1.20
N ALA A 13 4.63 1.28 -0.90
CA ALA A 13 5.90 1.83 -1.40
C ALA A 13 7.10 1.00 -0.92
N CYS A 14 7.08 0.53 0.33
CA CYS A 14 8.17 -0.27 0.89
C CYS A 14 8.25 -1.67 0.27
N ILE A 15 7.11 -2.30 -0.05
CA ILE A 15 7.07 -3.66 -0.62
C ILE A 15 7.19 -3.66 -2.15
N PHE A 16 6.56 -2.71 -2.83
CA PHE A 16 6.46 -2.67 -4.29
C PHE A 16 7.34 -1.59 -4.95
N HIS A 17 8.00 -0.73 -4.16
CA HIS A 17 8.87 0.35 -4.65
C HIS A 17 8.20 1.28 -5.67
N TRP A 18 6.89 1.51 -5.52
CA TRP A 18 6.13 2.31 -6.46
C TRP A 18 6.47 3.81 -6.40
N PRO A 19 6.52 4.49 -7.56
CA PRO A 19 6.71 5.93 -7.61
C PRO A 19 5.45 6.69 -7.18
N PRO A 20 5.56 7.94 -6.68
CA PRO A 20 4.42 8.77 -6.25
C PRO A 20 3.32 8.92 -7.31
N SER A 21 3.69 8.99 -8.58
CA SER A 21 2.76 9.08 -9.71
C SER A 21 1.85 7.86 -9.88
N ALA A 22 2.24 6.70 -9.32
CA ALA A 22 1.41 5.49 -9.37
C ALA A 22 0.20 5.59 -8.44
N TYR A 23 0.23 6.49 -7.45
CA TYR A 23 -0.87 6.71 -6.51
C TYR A 23 -1.86 7.77 -7.01
N ASP A 24 -1.46 8.64 -7.93
CA ASP A 24 -2.30 9.72 -8.50
C ASP A 24 -3.44 9.16 -9.35
N ASP A 25 -3.19 8.10 -10.11
CA ASP A 25 -4.20 7.40 -10.92
C ASP A 25 -5.01 6.35 -10.11
N MET A 26 -4.68 6.13 -8.83
CA MET A 26 -5.19 5.00 -8.06
C MET A 26 -6.31 5.39 -7.10
N ASP A 27 -7.47 4.75 -7.25
CA ASP A 27 -8.60 4.95 -6.34
C ASP A 27 -8.31 4.42 -4.92
N ILE A 28 -8.92 5.03 -3.90
CA ILE A 28 -8.83 4.59 -2.48
C ILE A 28 -9.17 3.09 -2.31
N THR A 29 -10.09 2.57 -3.12
CA THR A 29 -10.48 1.15 -3.10
C THR A 29 -9.35 0.25 -3.62
N GLU A 30 -8.60 0.70 -4.63
CA GLU A 30 -7.44 -0.02 -5.14
C GLU A 30 -6.26 0.06 -4.17
N LEU A 31 -6.02 1.23 -3.58
CA LEU A 31 -5.01 1.41 -2.53
C LEU A 31 -5.23 0.41 -1.38
N SER A 32 -6.47 0.26 -0.90
CA SER A 32 -6.81 -0.68 0.18
C SER A 32 -6.54 -2.15 -0.21
N LYS A 33 -6.79 -2.53 -1.47
CA LYS A 33 -6.46 -3.87 -1.98
C LYS A 33 -4.95 -4.11 -1.99
N TRP A 34 -4.17 -3.16 -2.51
CA TRP A 34 -2.72 -3.26 -2.58
C TRP A 34 -2.08 -3.29 -1.19
N HIS A 35 -2.62 -2.51 -0.24
CA HIS A 35 -2.23 -2.58 1.15
C HIS A 35 -2.46 -3.98 1.74
N HIS A 36 -3.61 -4.60 1.45
CA HIS A 36 -3.89 -5.98 1.87
C HIS A 36 -2.91 -7.00 1.25
N HIS A 37 -2.52 -6.80 -0.01
CA HIS A 37 -1.51 -7.62 -0.67
C HIS A 37 -0.13 -7.45 -0.05
N ALA A 38 0.26 -6.21 0.27
CA ALA A 38 1.50 -5.88 0.98
C ALA A 38 1.54 -6.59 2.34
N LEU A 39 0.48 -6.47 3.14
CA LEU A 39 0.37 -7.13 4.45
C LEU A 39 0.48 -8.66 4.36
N LYS A 40 -0.23 -9.29 3.41
CA LYS A 40 -0.14 -10.74 3.19
C LYS A 40 1.28 -11.18 2.85
N ARG A 41 2.01 -10.39 2.04
CA ARG A 41 3.39 -10.69 1.66
C ARG A 41 4.36 -10.53 2.84
N HIS A 42 4.13 -9.55 3.71
CA HIS A 42 4.89 -9.38 4.95
C HIS A 42 4.66 -10.55 5.92
N GLN A 43 3.44 -11.06 6.04
CA GLN A 43 3.10 -12.16 6.95
C GLN A 43 3.54 -13.55 6.47
N THR A 44 3.78 -13.76 5.18
CA THR A 44 4.16 -15.07 4.62
C THR A 44 5.66 -15.38 4.78
N THR A 45 6.41 -14.55 5.51
CA THR A 45 7.80 -14.84 5.91
C THR A 45 7.84 -15.39 7.35
N VAL A 46 7.16 -16.53 7.58
CA VAL A 46 7.35 -17.39 8.77
C VAL A 46 7.21 -18.86 8.37
#